data_AF-A0A256WKS8-F1
#
_entry.id   AF-A0A256WKS8-F1
#
_cell.length_a   1.000
_cell.length_b   1.000
_cell.length_c   1.000
_cell.angle_alpha   90.00
_cell.angle_beta   90.00
_cell.angle_gamma   90.00
#
_symmetry.space_group_name_H-M   'P 1'
#
loop_
_entity.id
_entity.type
_entity.pdbx_description
1 polymer ?
#
loop_
_entity_poly.entity_id
_entity_poly.type
_entity_poly.pdbx_seq_one_letter_code
_entity_poly.pdbx_strand_id
1 'polypeptide(L)'
;MSKSAVQLQKIWTYLLAITSVLFAAIAIIKIAMEEAFLQGFLMLVIANTFAVAVYLFQSGRLIINPTSRATIVFLSMGFIFIIVGSSALQNVGIAGFGYVLFVAGLFLQKELAENK
;
A
#
# COMPACT_ATOMS: atom_id res chain seq x y z
N MET A 1 -9.83 -17.10 -12.84
CA MET A 1 -8.57 -16.58 -12.26
C MET A 1 -7.59 -17.74 -12.08
N SER A 2 -6.31 -17.60 -12.43
CA SER A 2 -5.34 -18.68 -12.22
C SER A 2 -5.09 -18.92 -10.72
N LYS A 3 -4.73 -20.14 -10.32
CA LYS A 3 -4.38 -20.45 -8.91
C LYS A 3 -3.28 -19.50 -8.37
N SER A 4 -2.34 -19.10 -9.22
CA SER A 4 -1.28 -18.15 -8.87
C SER A 4 -1.78 -16.73 -8.58
N ALA A 5 -2.75 -16.22 -9.35
CA ALA A 5 -3.35 -14.91 -9.11
C ALA A 5 -4.06 -14.84 -7.75
N VAL A 6 -4.82 -15.90 -7.43
CA VAL A 6 -5.56 -16.00 -6.17
C VAL A 6 -4.60 -16.04 -4.97
N GLN A 7 -3.50 -16.80 -5.06
CA GLN A 7 -2.50 -16.84 -4.00
C GLN A 7 -1.80 -15.48 -3.82
N LEU A 8 -1.39 -14.85 -4.92
CA LEU A 8 -0.74 -13.52 -4.88
C LEU A 8 -1.65 -12.46 -4.24
N GLN A 9 -2.92 -12.44 -4.62
CA GLN A 9 -3.90 -11.51 -4.06
C GLN A 9 -4.13 -11.73 -2.57
N LYS A 10 -4.19 -12.99 -2.11
CA LYS A 10 -4.26 -13.30 -0.67
C LYS A 10 -3.04 -12.79 0.09
N ILE A 11 -1.83 -13.02 -0.44
CA ILE A 11 -0.58 -12.54 0.19
C ILE A 11 -0.62 -11.02 0.35
N TRP A 12 -0.94 -10.29 -0.72
CA TRP A 12 -1.04 -8.84 -0.68
C TRP A 12 -2.13 -8.35 0.28
N THR A 13 -3.28 -9.02 0.32
CA THR A 13 -4.37 -8.68 1.24
C THR A 13 -3.90 -8.79 2.70
N TYR A 14 -3.22 -9.89 3.06
CA TYR A 14 -2.71 -10.07 4.42
C TYR A 14 -1.60 -9.08 4.77
N LEU A 15 -0.64 -8.87 3.86
CA LEU A 15 0.44 -7.90 4.07
C LEU A 15 -0.11 -6.50 4.34
N LEU A 16 -0.99 -6.01 3.47
CA LEU A 16 -1.55 -4.67 3.60
C LEU A 16 -2.44 -4.52 4.84
N ALA A 17 -3.21 -5.54 5.19
CA ALA A 17 -4.05 -5.52 6.39
C ALA A 17 -3.19 -5.40 7.68
N ILE A 18 -2.16 -6.24 7.80
CA ILE A 18 -1.25 -6.21 8.95
C ILE A 18 -0.53 -4.86 9.02
N THR A 19 0.03 -4.39 7.90
CA THR A 19 0.74 -3.12 7.85
C THR A 19 -0.18 -1.93 8.15
N SER A 20 -1.41 -1.95 7.66
CA SER A 20 -2.42 -0.92 7.96
C SER A 20 -2.67 -0.81 9.45
N VAL A 21 -2.87 -1.92 10.16
CA VAL A 21 -3.12 -1.92 11.60
C VAL A 21 -1.89 -1.40 12.36
N LEU A 22 -0.69 -1.84 11.99
CA LEU A 22 0.56 -1.38 12.62
C LEU A 22 0.77 0.13 12.42
N PHE A 23 0.59 0.63 11.21
CA PHE A 23 0.75 2.05 10.91
C PHE A 23 -0.30 2.90 11.63
N ALA A 24 -1.56 2.44 11.72
CA ALA A 24 -2.59 3.13 12.49
C ALA A 24 -2.25 3.21 13.98
N ALA A 25 -1.77 2.12 14.58
CA ALA A 25 -1.36 2.11 15.99
C ALA A 25 -0.20 3.08 16.26
N ILE A 26 0.85 3.05 15.43
CA ILE A 26 1.99 3.95 15.55
C ILE A 26 1.59 5.41 15.28
N ALA A 27 0.69 5.64 14.31
CA ALA A 27 0.16 6.95 13.98
C ALA A 27 -0.54 7.60 15.18
N ILE A 28 -1.40 6.85 15.88
CA ILE A 28 -2.12 7.35 17.07
C ILE A 28 -1.12 7.79 18.15
N ILE A 29 -0.10 6.96 18.43
CA ILE A 29 0.95 7.28 19.40
C ILE A 29 1.70 8.55 18.98
N LYS A 30 2.11 8.65 17.71
CA LYS A 30 2.83 9.82 17.19
C LYS A 30 1.99 11.10 17.13
N ILE A 31 0.68 11.01 16.85
CA ILE A 31 -0.22 12.17 16.86
C ILE A 31 -0.39 12.72 18.27
N ALA A 32 -0.41 11.84 19.29
CA ALA A 32 -0.45 12.25 20.69
C ALA A 32 0.85 12.93 21.15
N MET A 33 1.96 12.77 20.41
CA MET A 33 3.22 13.46 20.64
C MET A 33 3.31 14.69 19.72
N GLU A 34 3.18 15.90 20.26
CA GLU A 34 3.11 17.14 19.47
C GLU A 34 4.28 17.31 18.47
N GLU A 35 5.49 16.90 18.85
CA GLU A 35 6.69 16.98 18.00
C GLU A 35 6.66 16.06 16.77
N ALA A 36 5.79 15.04 16.76
CA ALA A 36 5.71 14.03 15.69
C ALA A 36 4.34 14.02 14.98
N PHE A 37 3.51 15.04 15.18
CA PHE A 37 2.14 15.10 14.65
C PHE A 37 2.07 14.86 13.14
N LEU A 38 2.88 15.58 12.35
CA LEU A 38 2.87 15.47 10.88
C LEU A 38 3.24 14.05 10.41
N GLN A 39 4.21 13.41 11.08
CA GLN A 39 4.60 12.04 10.77
C GLN A 39 3.50 11.05 11.13
N GLY A 40 2.87 11.22 12.29
CA GLY A 40 1.74 10.41 12.72
C GLY A 40 0.57 10.52 11.75
N PHE A 41 0.24 11.74 11.31
CA PHE A 41 -0.80 11.95 10.31
C PHE A 41 -0.49 11.27 8.97
N LEU A 42 0.76 11.37 8.48
CA LEU A 42 1.19 10.71 7.24
C LEU A 42 1.09 9.18 7.33
N MET A 43 1.47 8.59 8.47
CA MET A 43 1.28 7.16 8.73
C MET A 43 -0.20 6.76 8.75
N LEU A 44 -1.08 7.63 9.27
CA LEU A 44 -2.54 7.41 9.25
C LEU A 44 -3.09 7.40 7.82
N VAL A 45 -2.60 8.30 6.95
CA VAL A 45 -2.98 8.33 5.53
C VAL A 45 -2.55 7.05 4.81
N ILE A 46 -1.31 6.60 5.05
CA ILE A 46 -0.80 5.34 4.49
C ILE A 46 -1.64 4.15 4.98
N ALA A 47 -1.93 4.09 6.29
CA ALA A 47 -2.77 3.04 6.87
C ALA A 47 -4.14 2.99 6.19
N ASN A 48 -4.82 4.14 6.07
CA ASN A 48 -6.11 4.22 5.38
C ASN A 48 -6.02 3.75 3.92
N THR A 49 -4.95 4.12 3.22
CA THR A 49 -4.75 3.70 1.82
C THR A 49 -4.60 2.18 1.72
N PHE A 50 -3.85 1.55 2.63
CA PHE A 50 -3.73 0.10 2.69
C PHE A 50 -5.05 -0.57 3.06
N ALA A 51 -5.83 -0.02 3.99
CA ALA A 51 -7.17 -0.50 4.32
C ALA A 51 -8.12 -0.44 3.11
N VAL A 52 -8.11 0.67 2.36
CA VAL A 52 -8.89 0.82 1.12
C VAL A 52 -8.45 -0.19 0.07
N ALA A 53 -7.14 -0.38 -0.13
CA ALA A 53 -6.62 -1.39 -1.06
C ALA A 53 -7.09 -2.81 -0.68
N VAL A 54 -7.05 -3.17 0.62
CA VAL A 54 -7.57 -4.43 1.14
C VAL A 54 -9.07 -4.58 0.84
N TYR A 55 -9.86 -3.55 1.09
CA TYR A 55 -11.30 -3.57 0.77
C TYR A 55 -11.54 -3.79 -0.73
N LEU A 56 -10.77 -3.12 -1.60
CA LEU A 56 -10.88 -3.29 -3.05
C LEU A 56 -10.47 -4.70 -3.51
N PHE A 57 -9.43 -5.29 -2.90
CA PHE A 57 -9.04 -6.67 -3.18
C PHE A 57 -10.10 -7.68 -2.72
N GLN A 58 -10.69 -7.51 -1.53
CA GLN A 58 -11.68 -8.44 -0.98
C GLN A 58 -13.02 -8.35 -1.71
N SER A 59 -13.44 -7.15 -2.12
CA SER A 59 -14.65 -6.93 -2.91
C SER A 59 -14.51 -7.33 -4.38
N GLY A 60 -13.32 -7.77 -4.82
CA GLY A 60 -13.05 -8.15 -6.20
C GLY A 60 -13.02 -6.96 -7.18
N ARG A 61 -13.09 -5.72 -6.68
CA ARG A 61 -13.02 -4.49 -7.49
C ARG A 61 -11.61 -4.22 -8.02
N LEU A 62 -10.62 -4.85 -7.42
CA LEU A 62 -9.23 -4.78 -7.85
C LEU A 62 -8.63 -6.20 -7.81
N ILE A 63 -7.99 -6.61 -8.91
CA ILE A 63 -7.45 -7.95 -9.10
C ILE A 63 -6.02 -7.81 -9.61
N ILE A 64 -5.07 -8.38 -8.86
CA ILE A 64 -3.66 -8.34 -9.24
C ILE A 64 -3.48 -9.23 -10.46
N ASN A 65 -3.14 -8.63 -11.60
CA ASN A 65 -2.76 -9.38 -12.78
C ASN A 65 -1.33 -9.93 -12.61
N PRO A 66 -1.15 -11.26 -12.40
CA PRO A 66 0.16 -11.84 -12.15
C PRO A 66 1.09 -11.80 -13.38
N THR A 67 0.56 -11.52 -14.57
CA THR A 67 1.38 -11.45 -15.80
C THR A 67 1.96 -10.05 -16.04
N SER A 68 1.40 -9.02 -15.40
CA SER A 68 1.90 -7.64 -15.54
C SER A 68 3.11 -7.40 -14.65
N ARG A 69 4.31 -7.52 -15.23
CA ARG A 69 5.57 -7.22 -14.53
C ARG A 69 5.59 -5.80 -13.96
N ALA A 70 5.10 -4.82 -14.73
CA ALA A 70 5.04 -3.43 -14.28
C ALA A 70 4.20 -3.31 -13.00
N THR A 71 2.99 -3.86 -12.98
CA THR A 71 2.12 -3.84 -11.79
C THR A 71 2.82 -4.39 -10.55
N ILE A 72 3.45 -5.56 -10.68
CA ILE A 72 4.10 -6.23 -9.54
C ILE A 72 5.28 -5.39 -9.04
N VAL A 73 6.08 -4.82 -9.95
CA VAL A 73 7.23 -3.99 -9.61
C VAL A 73 6.79 -2.70 -8.90
N PHE A 74 5.81 -1.98 -9.44
CA PHE A 74 5.32 -0.73 -8.85
C PHE A 74 4.70 -0.95 -7.47
N LEU A 75 3.88 -2.01 -7.30
CA LEU A 75 3.33 -2.36 -5.99
C LEU A 75 4.40 -2.74 -4.98
N SER A 76 5.33 -3.63 -5.37
CA SER A 76 6.39 -4.12 -4.48
C SER A 76 7.36 -3.00 -4.07
N MET A 77 7.86 -2.25 -5.04
CA MET A 77 8.79 -1.15 -4.79
C MET A 77 8.13 -0.01 -4.03
N GLY A 78 6.88 0.33 -4.39
CA GLY A 78 6.11 1.33 -3.67
C GLY A 78 5.90 0.94 -2.21
N PHE A 79 5.49 -0.29 -1.95
CA PHE A 79 5.35 -0.82 -0.59
C PHE A 79 6.68 -0.78 0.18
N ILE A 80 7.78 -1.25 -0.41
CA ILE A 80 9.11 -1.23 0.25
C ILE A 80 9.53 0.20 0.61
N PHE A 81 9.40 1.16 -0.32
CA PHE A 81 9.76 2.55 -0.05
C PHE A 81 8.86 3.23 0.97
N ILE A 82 7.57 2.86 1.02
CA ILE A 82 6.68 3.29 2.11
C ILE A 82 7.21 2.79 3.45
N ILE A 83 7.52 1.50 3.58
CA ILE A 83 8.01 0.91 4.84
C ILE A 83 9.35 1.54 5.26
N VAL A 84 10.32 1.59 4.35
CA VAL A 84 11.66 2.11 4.63
C VAL A 84 11.64 3.62 4.89
N GLY A 85 10.88 4.37 4.10
CA GLY A 85 10.75 5.82 4.26
C GLY A 85 10.01 6.21 5.54
N SER A 86 9.12 5.35 6.04
CA SER A 86 8.35 5.59 7.28
C SER A 86 9.06 5.08 8.54
N SER A 87 10.01 4.14 8.43
CA SER A 87 10.70 3.53 9.58
C SER A 87 11.89 4.34 10.10
N ALA A 88 12.52 5.15 9.25
CA ALA A 88 13.62 6.04 9.61
C ALA A 88 13.16 7.50 9.59
N LEU A 89 12.92 8.03 10.78
CA LEU A 89 12.46 9.36 11.25
C LEU A 89 12.63 10.65 10.40
N GLN A 90 13.14 10.68 9.17
CA GLN A 90 13.34 11.92 8.39
C GLN A 90 13.14 11.80 6.87
N ASN A 91 12.91 10.63 6.28
CA ASN A 91 12.83 10.48 4.81
C ASN A 91 11.40 10.52 4.26
N VAL A 92 10.65 11.57 4.60
CA VAL A 92 9.28 11.80 4.11
C VAL A 92 9.19 11.76 2.58
N GLY A 93 10.23 12.22 1.88
CA GLY A 93 10.31 12.16 0.41
C GLY A 93 10.34 10.74 -0.14
N ILE A 94 11.06 9.80 0.50
CA ILE A 94 11.11 8.39 0.09
C ILE A 94 9.76 7.72 0.33
N ALA A 95 9.15 7.99 1.49
CA ALA A 95 7.81 7.50 1.79
C ALA A 95 6.78 8.01 0.79
N GLY A 96 6.83 9.31 0.44
CA GLY A 96 5.95 9.94 -0.55
C GLY A 96 6.15 9.36 -1.95
N PHE A 97 7.40 9.16 -2.39
CA PHE A 97 7.68 8.50 -3.66
C PHE A 97 7.16 7.05 -3.68
N GLY A 98 7.39 6.29 -2.61
CA GLY A 98 6.85 4.95 -2.44
C GLY A 98 5.32 4.93 -2.51
N TYR A 99 4.67 5.91 -1.88
CA TYR A 99 3.22 6.08 -1.91
C TYR A 99 2.70 6.27 -3.34
N VAL A 100 3.32 7.16 -4.12
CA VAL A 100 2.95 7.40 -5.52
C VAL A 100 3.13 6.13 -6.36
N LEU A 101 4.25 5.42 -6.21
CA LEU A 101 4.48 4.17 -6.93
C LEU A 101 3.46 3.08 -6.58
N PHE A 102 3.13 2.95 -5.30
CA PHE A 102 2.15 1.98 -4.83
C PHE A 102 0.76 2.26 -5.42
N VAL A 103 0.32 3.52 -5.34
CA VAL A 103 -0.97 3.96 -5.89
C VAL A 103 -1.00 3.78 -7.41
N ALA A 104 0.07 4.16 -8.13
CA ALA A 104 0.18 3.92 -9.57
C ALA A 104 0.07 2.42 -9.90
N GLY A 105 0.70 1.55 -9.10
CA GLY A 105 0.58 0.10 -9.23
C GLY A 105 -0.84 -0.43 -9.07
N LEU A 106 -1.67 0.21 -8.24
CA LEU A 106 -3.11 -0.11 -8.12
C LEU A 106 -3.90 0.32 -9.36
N PHE A 107 -3.62 1.50 -9.93
CA PHE A 107 -4.34 2.01 -11.09
C PHE A 107 -3.96 1.34 -12.42
N LEU A 108 -2.69 0.99 -12.61
CA LEU A 108 -2.21 0.27 -13.80
C LEU A 108 -2.91 -1.09 -14.00
N GLN A 109 -3.46 -1.67 -12.92
CA GLN A 109 -4.27 -2.89 -13.03
C GLN A 109 -5.64 -2.66 -13.66
N LYS A 110 -6.22 -1.48 -13.43
CA LYS A 110 -7.59 -1.17 -13.85
C LYS A 110 -7.69 -0.98 -15.36
N GLU A 111 -6.74 -0.25 -15.97
CA GLU A 111 -6.69 -0.04 -17.42
C GLU A 111 -6.54 -1.35 -18.23
N LEU A 112 -5.85 -2.35 -17.66
CA LEU A 112 -5.66 -3.66 -18.29
C LEU A 112 -6.89 -4.57 -18.19
N ALA A 113 -7.82 -4.28 -17.28
CA ALA A 113 -9.07 -5.01 -17.12
C ALA A 113 -10.21 -4.40 -17.97
N GLU A 114 -10.18 -3.10 -18.23
CA GLU A 114 -11.20 -2.39 -19.03
C GLU A 114 -10.90 -2.40 -20.55
N ASN A 115 -9.64 -2.63 -20.97
CA ASN A 115 -9.24 -2.71 -22.39
C ASN A 115 -9.20 -4.15 -22.96
N LYS A 116 -9.95 -5.09 -22.37
CA LYS A 116 -10.13 -6.46 -22.89
C LYS A 116 -11.61 -6.77 -23.06
#